data_AF-A0A537TGR7-F1
#
_entry.id   AF-A0A537TGR7-F1
#
_cell.length_a   1.000
_cell.length_b   1.000
_cell.length_c   1.000
_cell.angle_alpha   90.00
_cell.angle_beta   90.00
_cell.angle_gamma   90.00
#
_symmetry.space_group_name_H-M   'P 1'
#
loop_
_entity.id
_entity.type
_entity.pdbx_description
1 polymer ?
#
loop_
_entity_poly.entity_id
_entity_poly.type
_entity_poly.pdbx_seq_one_letter_code
_entity_poly.pdbx_strand_id
1 'polypeptide(L)' 'MNGPISKLARCAIYTRKSTEYNLELAFNSLDAQREACEAYIKSQAHEGWRLIPGRYDDGAFSGASL' A
#
# COMPACT_ATOMS: atom_id res chain seq x y z
N MET A 1 34.59 -8.56 -6.06
CA MET A 1 33.50 -8.96 -5.14
C MET A 1 32.19 -8.68 -5.83
N ASN A 2 31.58 -9.68 -6.49
CA ASN A 2 30.25 -9.55 -7.10
C ASN A 2 29.32 -10.49 -6.33
N GLY A 3 28.73 -9.99 -5.24
CA GLY A 3 27.60 -10.66 -4.60
C GLY A 3 26.37 -10.63 -5.54
N PRO A 4 25.39 -11.53 -5.34
CA PRO A 4 24.18 -11.52 -6.15
C PRO A 4 23.51 -10.14 -6.04
N ILE A 5 23.28 -9.49 -7.19
CA ILE A 5 22.45 -8.28 -7.25
C ILE A 5 21.04 -8.71 -6.85
N SER A 6 20.60 -8.35 -5.64
CA SER A 6 19.21 -8.54 -5.26
C SER A 6 18.36 -7.73 -6.24
N LYS A 7 17.52 -8.42 -7.01
CA LYS A 7 16.67 -7.79 -8.01
C LYS A 7 15.70 -6.87 -7.29
N LEU A 8 15.71 -5.58 -7.64
CA LEU A 8 14.79 -4.58 -7.06
C LEU A 8 13.34 -5.06 -7.18
N ALA A 9 12.68 -5.32 -6.06
CA ALA A 9 11.27 -5.67 -5.98
C ALA A 9 10.45 -4.39 -5.78
N ARG A 10 9.69 -4.00 -6.82
CA ARG A 10 8.83 -2.81 -6.75
C ARG A 10 7.47 -3.21 -6.15
N CYS A 11 7.09 -2.56 -5.06
CA CYS A 11 5.87 -2.84 -4.32
C CYS A 11 4.84 -1.74 -4.58
N ALA A 12 3.58 -2.12 -4.73
CA ALA A 12 2.44 -1.21 -4.71
C ALA A 12 1.56 -1.53 -3.48
N ILE A 13 0.88 -0.53 -2.94
CA ILE A 13 -0.09 -0.71 -1.86
C ILE A 13 -1.47 -0.40 -2.42
N TYR A 14 -2.37 -1.36 -2.27
CA TYR A 14 -3.80 -1.20 -2.51
C TYR A 14 -4.52 -1.19 -1.17
N THR A 15 -5.33 -0.18 -0.91
CA THR A 15 -6.17 -0.13 0.30
C THR A 15 -7.64 -0.12 -0.08
N ARG A 16 -8.48 -0.72 0.77
CA ARG A 16 -9.93 -0.72 0.56
C ARG A 16 -10.67 -0.53 1.87
N LYS A 17 -11.80 0.15 1.77
CA LYS A 17 -12.80 0.28 2.82
C LYS A 17 -14.15 -0.03 2.20
N SER A 18 -14.93 -0.91 2.81
CA SER A 18 -16.21 -1.38 2.26
C SER A 18 -17.39 -0.45 2.56
N THR A 19 -17.19 0.57 3.41
CA THR A 19 -18.23 1.49 3.85
C THR A 19 -17.77 2.94 3.80
N GLU A 20 -18.69 3.85 3.55
CA GLU A 20 -18.42 5.30 3.56
C GLU A 20 -18.26 5.85 4.98
N TYR A 21 -18.63 5.08 6.01
CA TYR A 21 -18.60 5.51 7.41
C TYR A 21 -17.22 6.04 7.82
N ASN A 22 -17.09 7.33 8.14
CA ASN A 22 -15.84 8.01 8.50
C ASN A 22 -14.81 8.05 7.36
N LEU A 23 -15.22 8.09 6.09
CA LEU A 23 -14.30 8.18 4.95
C LEU A 23 -13.75 9.60 4.79
N GLU A 24 -14.54 10.59 5.15
CA GLU A 24 -14.24 12.03 5.13
C GLU A 24 -13.28 12.49 6.22
N LEU A 25 -12.99 11.64 7.22
CA LEU A 25 -12.01 11.96 8.25
C LEU A 25 -10.62 12.14 7.62
N ALA A 26 -9.88 13.10 8.15
CA ALA A 26 -8.49 13.36 7.75
C ALA A 26 -7.56 12.15 7.96
N PHE A 27 -7.97 11.21 8.83
CA PHE A 27 -7.33 9.91 9.01
C PHE A 27 -8.42 8.85 9.16
N ASN A 28 -8.41 7.85 8.27
CA ASN A 28 -9.36 6.74 8.31
C ASN A 28 -8.65 5.38 8.13
N SER A 29 -9.42 4.30 8.02
CA SER A 29 -8.86 2.95 7.92
C SER A 29 -8.03 2.69 6.65
N LEU A 30 -8.20 3.47 5.57
CA LEU A 30 -7.32 3.41 4.39
C LEU A 30 -5.92 3.89 4.74
N ASP A 31 -5.81 4.97 5.52
CA ASP A 31 -4.52 5.53 5.94
C ASP A 31 -3.80 4.58 6.89
N ALA A 32 -4.52 4.04 7.89
CA ALA A 32 -3.97 3.03 8.80
C ALA A 32 -3.47 1.78 8.07
N GLN A 33 -4.22 1.29 7.08
CA GLN A 33 -3.79 0.17 6.22
C GLN A 33 -2.52 0.53 5.44
N ARG A 34 -2.49 1.72 4.84
CA ARG A 34 -1.34 2.17 4.07
C ARG A 34 -0.09 2.25 4.94
N GLU A 35 -0.15 2.93 6.08
CA GLU A 35 0.98 3.06 7.00
C GLU A 35 1.53 1.70 7.44
N ALA A 36 0.66 0.75 7.76
CA ALA A 36 1.05 -0.61 8.10
C ALA A 36 1.80 -1.31 6.95
N CYS A 37 1.28 -1.19 5.72
CA CYS A 37 1.95 -1.76 4.54
C CYS A 37 3.26 -1.05 4.19
N GLU A 38 3.35 0.28 4.35
CA GLU A 38 4.58 1.04 4.13
C GLU A 38 5.67 0.62 5.13
N ALA A 39 5.31 0.45 6.40
CA ALA A 39 6.22 -0.06 7.42
C ALA A 39 6.72 -1.47 7.10
N TYR A 40 5.84 -2.35 6.63
CA TYR A 40 6.21 -3.72 6.23
C TYR A 40 7.13 -3.74 5.01
N ILE A 41 6.83 -2.98 3.95
CA ILE A 41 7.73 -2.87 2.80
C ILE A 41 9.10 -2.33 3.23
N LYS A 42 9.11 -1.36 4.14
CA LYS A 42 10.35 -0.79 4.69
C LYS A 42 11.16 -1.81 5.49
N SER A 43 10.53 -2.72 6.25
CA SER A 43 11.27 -3.78 6.95
C SER A 43 11.96 -4.75 5.96
N GLN A 44 11.39 -4.91 4.76
CA GLN A 44 11.94 -5.78 3.70
C GLN A 44 12.94 -5.07 2.78
N ALA A 45 13.40 -3.85 3.13
CA ALA A 45 14.36 -3.10 2.31
C ALA A 45 15.66 -3.87 2.03
N HIS A 46 16.10 -4.73 2.96
CA HIS A 46 17.28 -5.58 2.81
C HIS A 46 17.12 -6.65 1.70
N GLU A 47 15.89 -7.05 1.38
CA GLU A 47 15.57 -7.92 0.24
C GLU A 47 15.43 -7.13 -1.08
N GLY A 48 15.69 -5.82 -1.06
CA GLY A 48 15.57 -4.97 -2.25
C GLY A 48 14.15 -4.51 -2.54
N TRP A 49 13.23 -4.56 -1.57
CA TRP A 49 11.87 -4.05 -1.72
C TRP A 49 11.86 -2.53 -1.74
N ARG A 50 11.05 -1.96 -2.63
CA ARG A 50 10.86 -0.51 -2.75
C ARG A 50 9.44 -0.17 -3.16
N LEU A 51 8.77 0.62 -2.32
CA LEU A 51 7.45 1.17 -2.61
C LEU A 51 7.52 2.12 -3.81
N ILE A 52 6.56 1.99 -4.73
CA ILE A 52 6.36 2.94 -5.83
C ILE A 52 5.54 4.15 -5.35
N PRO A 53 5.68 5.33 -5.98
CA PRO A 53 4.96 6.54 -5.55
C PRO A 53 3.43 6.47 -5.73
N GLY A 54 2.93 5.53 -6.54
CA GLY A 54 1.51 5.40 -6.83
C GLY A 54 0.67 5.12 -5.58
N ARG A 55 -0.49 5.78 -5.50
CA ARG A 55 -1.49 5.58 -4.45
C ARG A 55 -2.75 4.98 -5.08
N TYR A 56 -3.21 3.86 -4.52
CA TYR A 56 -4.31 3.06 -5.05
C TYR A 56 -5.27 2.75 -3.90
N ASP A 57 -6.28 3.60 -3.72
CA ASP A 57 -7.22 3.46 -2.61
C ASP A 57 -8.65 3.38 -3.13
N ASP A 58 -9.44 2.49 -2.52
CA ASP A 58 -10.84 2.27 -2.79
C ASP A 58 -11.66 2.60 -1.53
N GLY A 59 -12.17 3.84 -1.49
CA GLY A 59 -13.05 4.34 -0.45
C GLY A 59 -14.51 4.03 -0.74
N ALA A 60 -14.93 2.78 -0.52
CA ALA A 60 -16.31 2.35 -0.63
C ALA A 60 -16.93 2.43 -2.03
N PHE A 61 -16.15 2.21 -3.09
CA PHE A 61 -16.77 1.93 -4.39
C PHE A 61 -17.59 0.64 -4.29
N SER A 62 -18.91 0.79 -4.41
CA SER A 62 -19.84 -0.32 -4.51
C SER A 62 -19.35 -1.25 -5.64
N GLY A 63 -19.41 -2.58 -5.43
CA GLY A 63 -19.01 -3.58 -6.43
C GLY A 63 -19.88 -3.61 -7.70
N ALA A 64 -20.64 -2.56 -7.98
CA ALA A 64 -21.59 -2.41 -9.08
C ALA A 64 -21.04 -1.55 -10.23
N SER A 65 -19.73 -1.62 -10.49
CA SER A 65 -19.16 -1.14 -11.74
C SER A 65 -18.87 -2.33 -12.66
N LEU A 66 -19.93 -2.83 -13.31
CA LEU A 66 -19.92 -3.66 -14.51
C LEU A 66 -21.24 -3.45 -15.28
#